data_AF-A0A2D5AC07-F1
#
_entry.id   AF-A0A2D5AC07-F1
#
_cell.length_a   1.000
_cell.length_b   1.000
_cell.length_c   1.000
_cell.angle_alpha   90.00
_cell.angle_beta   90.00
_cell.angle_gamma   90.00
#
_symmetry.space_group_name_H-M   'P 1'
#
loop_
_entity.id
_entity.type
_entity.pdbx_description
1 polymer ?
#
loop_
_entity_poly.entity_id
_entity_poly.type
_entity_poly.pdbx_seq_one_letter_code
_entity_poly.pdbx_strand_id
1 'polypeptide(L)'
;MNPPSPVSGATGPTFDETAPMKSTPRLIGTRTCLGCGQELAGQPIARTTDEDLPFVRCSECGRATPVLEYPVMSRWSGTIGAGLMGLQILISVTVLFLTGLLGFIFADEICTDARRDFSKRIEAKWKASEVPGEKSTWEIPRSWWDEVGDETTTAMLAQPDAGFGLVSRIEVVGLLVIGVPIGVVWSGIFAGVPRRRLWIPPLILWCIAMPWMWLAGLPQSGTTIPTYLIAREVTTIHLLSIVLLALVIGLEIGTFFGRPIIRRLAGTLLPPDRAGAITFIWRVDDRR
;
A
#
# COMPACT_ATOMS: atom_id res chain seq x y z
N MET A 1 -87.83 -36.47 -48.32
CA MET A 1 -86.77 -37.49 -48.18
C MET A 1 -85.43 -36.82 -48.37
N ASN A 2 -84.61 -36.94 -47.33
CA ASN A 2 -83.17 -36.69 -47.14
C ASN A 2 -82.51 -35.32 -47.47
N PRO A 3 -81.77 -34.74 -46.49
CA PRO A 3 -81.07 -33.45 -46.61
C PRO A 3 -79.64 -33.59 -47.17
N PRO A 4 -79.02 -32.49 -47.66
CA PRO A 4 -77.59 -32.44 -47.92
C PRO A 4 -76.78 -32.23 -46.61
N SER A 5 -75.70 -33.00 -46.48
CA SER A 5 -74.70 -32.95 -45.42
C SER A 5 -73.98 -31.60 -45.34
N PRO A 6 -73.62 -31.10 -44.13
CA PRO A 6 -72.71 -29.96 -43.98
C PRO A 6 -71.24 -30.42 -43.95
N VAL A 7 -70.39 -29.71 -44.70
CA VAL A 7 -68.93 -29.83 -44.66
C VAL A 7 -68.37 -29.08 -43.46
N SER A 8 -67.40 -29.72 -42.82
CA SER A 8 -66.64 -29.32 -41.64
C SER A 8 -65.76 -28.09 -41.82
N GLY A 9 -65.59 -27.33 -40.75
CA GLY A 9 -64.53 -26.33 -40.61
C GLY A 9 -64.39 -25.83 -39.17
N ALA A 10 -64.22 -26.74 -38.21
CA ALA A 10 -63.89 -26.38 -36.84
C ALA A 10 -62.36 -26.42 -36.65
N THR A 11 -61.72 -25.26 -36.81
CA THR A 11 -60.39 -25.00 -36.26
C THR A 11 -60.58 -24.15 -35.00
N GLY A 12 -60.41 -24.80 -33.83
CA GLY A 12 -60.31 -24.07 -32.57
C GLY A 12 -59.05 -23.19 -32.56
N PRO A 13 -59.00 -22.13 -31.72
CA PRO A 13 -57.79 -21.37 -31.54
C PRO A 13 -56.72 -22.26 -30.89
N THR A 14 -55.69 -22.57 -31.66
CA THR A 14 -54.39 -23.05 -31.19
C THR A 14 -53.80 -22.00 -30.27
N PHE A 15 -53.58 -22.36 -29.00
CA PHE A 15 -52.69 -21.63 -28.10
C PHE A 15 -51.27 -21.82 -28.61
N ASP A 16 -50.83 -20.88 -29.45
CA ASP A 16 -49.43 -20.80 -29.83
C ASP A 16 -48.61 -20.11 -28.75
N GLU A 17 -47.52 -20.78 -28.42
CA GLU A 17 -46.22 -20.18 -28.14
C GLU A 17 -46.01 -19.54 -26.75
N THR A 18 -45.48 -20.37 -25.84
CA THR A 18 -44.57 -19.94 -24.77
C THR A 18 -43.51 -18.99 -25.33
N ALA A 19 -43.77 -17.70 -25.25
CA ALA A 19 -42.77 -16.67 -25.49
C ALA A 19 -41.55 -16.95 -24.58
N PRO A 20 -40.31 -16.97 -25.12
CA PRO A 20 -39.13 -17.13 -24.30
C PRO A 20 -39.13 -16.01 -23.26
N MET A 21 -39.06 -16.40 -21.99
CA MET A 21 -38.99 -15.51 -20.83
C MET A 21 -37.82 -14.53 -21.04
N LYS A 22 -38.13 -13.37 -21.61
CA LYS A 22 -37.15 -12.37 -22.05
C LYS A 22 -36.45 -11.88 -20.78
N SER A 23 -35.23 -12.36 -20.54
CA SER A 23 -34.47 -12.00 -19.35
C SER A 23 -34.43 -10.48 -19.24
N THR A 24 -34.96 -9.93 -18.15
CA THR A 24 -34.99 -8.48 -17.95
C THR A 24 -33.57 -7.95 -18.06
N PRO A 25 -33.28 -7.02 -18.99
CA PRO A 25 -31.93 -6.49 -19.15
C PRO A 25 -31.48 -5.89 -17.82
N ARG A 26 -30.29 -6.27 -17.38
CA ARG A 26 -29.69 -5.78 -16.13
C ARG A 26 -28.77 -4.61 -16.44
N LEU A 27 -28.64 -3.69 -15.51
CA LEU A 27 -27.75 -2.56 -15.64
C LEU A 27 -26.29 -3.04 -15.63
N ILE A 28 -25.62 -2.92 -16.77
CA ILE A 28 -24.19 -3.18 -16.92
C ILE A 28 -23.47 -1.83 -16.81
N GLY A 29 -22.69 -1.65 -15.74
CA GLY A 29 -21.92 -0.44 -15.51
C GLY A 29 -22.07 0.12 -14.10
N THR A 30 -21.30 1.17 -13.82
CA THR A 30 -21.12 1.72 -12.47
C THR A 30 -21.97 2.96 -12.31
N ARG A 31 -23.23 2.80 -11.89
CA ARG A 31 -24.09 3.92 -11.50
C ARG A 31 -24.41 3.84 -10.03
N THR A 32 -24.47 4.99 -9.37
CA THR A 32 -24.94 5.11 -7.99
C THR A 32 -26.34 5.70 -7.96
N CYS A 33 -27.13 5.33 -6.96
CA CYS A 33 -28.40 5.95 -6.70
C CYS A 33 -28.20 7.43 -6.35
N LEU A 34 -28.96 8.34 -6.98
CA LEU A 34 -28.91 9.78 -6.69
C LEU A 34 -29.41 10.14 -5.29
N GLY A 35 -30.14 9.24 -4.62
CA GLY A 35 -30.63 9.46 -3.25
C GLY A 35 -29.65 9.01 -2.18
N CYS A 36 -29.23 7.74 -2.22
CA CYS A 36 -28.44 7.12 -1.14
C CYS A 36 -27.01 6.73 -1.54
N GLY A 37 -26.60 6.94 -2.80
CA GLY A 37 -25.24 6.63 -3.25
C GLY A 37 -24.94 5.15 -3.52
N GLN A 38 -25.89 4.23 -3.28
CA GLN A 38 -25.71 2.79 -3.48
C GLN A 38 -25.48 2.44 -4.95
N GLU A 39 -24.58 1.49 -5.23
CA GLU A 39 -24.33 1.00 -6.59
C GLU A 39 -25.52 0.21 -7.16
N LEU A 40 -25.94 0.58 -8.36
CA LEU A 40 -27.09 0.02 -9.08
C LEU A 40 -26.69 -1.08 -10.09
N ALA A 41 -25.41 -1.45 -10.12
CA ALA A 41 -24.89 -2.47 -11.03
C ALA A 41 -25.63 -3.81 -10.82
N GLY A 42 -26.07 -4.44 -11.91
CA GLY A 42 -26.78 -5.72 -11.87
C GLY A 42 -28.26 -5.65 -11.49
N GLN A 43 -28.80 -4.46 -11.17
CA GLN A 43 -30.24 -4.27 -10.93
C GLN A 43 -31.03 -4.38 -12.25
N PRO A 44 -32.29 -4.87 -12.21
CA PRO A 44 -33.12 -4.99 -13.41
C PRO A 44 -33.53 -3.60 -13.93
N ILE A 45 -33.42 -3.42 -15.24
CA ILE A 45 -33.89 -2.20 -15.91
C ILE A 45 -35.40 -2.36 -16.16
N ALA A 46 -36.19 -1.52 -15.50
CA ALA A 46 -37.61 -1.36 -15.76
C ALA A 46 -37.83 -0.24 -16.76
N ARG A 47 -38.97 -0.23 -17.44
CA ARG A 47 -39.37 0.85 -18.35
C ARG A 47 -40.71 1.41 -17.93
N THR A 48 -40.89 2.72 -18.06
CA THR A 48 -42.18 3.38 -17.84
C THR A 48 -43.14 3.03 -18.97
N THR A 49 -44.41 2.75 -18.67
CA THR A 49 -45.44 2.37 -19.66
C THR A 49 -45.69 3.44 -20.71
N ASP A 50 -45.54 4.71 -20.35
CA ASP A 50 -46.06 5.82 -21.15
C ASP A 50 -44.99 6.42 -22.08
N GLU A 51 -43.73 6.40 -21.64
CA GLU A 51 -42.61 7.08 -22.34
C GLU A 51 -41.47 6.13 -22.72
N ASP A 52 -41.59 4.83 -22.43
CA ASP A 52 -40.56 3.79 -22.64
C ASP A 52 -39.18 4.15 -22.06
N LEU A 53 -39.12 5.07 -21.08
CA LEU A 53 -37.90 5.53 -20.45
C LEU A 53 -37.35 4.44 -19.52
N PRO A 54 -36.11 3.99 -19.72
CA PRO A 54 -35.50 3.00 -18.84
C PRO A 54 -35.15 3.64 -17.48
N PHE A 55 -35.51 2.97 -16.39
CA PHE A 55 -35.16 3.35 -15.03
C PHE A 55 -34.75 2.13 -14.20
N VAL A 56 -33.98 2.36 -13.14
CA VAL A 56 -33.56 1.34 -12.18
C VAL A 56 -34.00 1.75 -10.79
N ARG A 57 -34.57 0.82 -10.02
CA ARG A 57 -34.89 1.05 -8.60
C ARG A 57 -33.72 0.69 -7.72
N CYS A 58 -33.39 1.56 -6.77
CA CYS A 58 -32.39 1.25 -5.76
C CYS A 58 -32.89 0.16 -4.81
N SER A 59 -32.07 -0.85 -4.52
CA SER A 59 -32.40 -1.91 -3.56
C SER A 59 -32.46 -1.42 -2.11
N GLU A 60 -31.77 -0.33 -1.78
CA GLU A 60 -31.73 0.23 -0.43
C GLU A 60 -32.87 1.23 -0.20
N CYS A 61 -32.94 2.29 -1.01
CA CYS A 61 -33.90 3.39 -0.76
C CYS A 61 -35.16 3.32 -1.64
N GLY A 62 -35.28 2.35 -2.55
CA GLY A 62 -36.43 2.18 -3.44
C GLY A 62 -36.58 3.25 -4.54
N ARG A 63 -35.74 4.29 -4.55
CA ARG A 63 -35.85 5.42 -5.47
C ARG A 63 -35.61 4.98 -6.92
N ALA A 64 -36.49 5.39 -7.82
CA ALA A 64 -36.32 5.21 -9.27
C ALA A 64 -35.28 6.21 -9.79
N THR A 65 -34.23 5.69 -10.44
CA THR A 65 -33.15 6.48 -11.04
C THR A 65 -33.20 6.26 -12.56
N PRO A 66 -33.34 7.31 -13.39
CA PRO A 66 -33.42 7.17 -14.84
C PRO A 66 -32.10 6.67 -15.43
N VAL A 67 -32.18 5.77 -16.41
CA VAL A 67 -31.03 5.26 -17.16
C VAL A 67 -30.80 6.18 -18.36
N LEU A 68 -30.27 7.38 -18.10
CA LEU A 68 -29.80 8.27 -19.17
C LEU A 68 -28.53 7.69 -19.79
N GLU A 69 -28.55 7.21 -21.03
CA GLU A 69 -27.31 6.98 -21.78
C GLU A 69 -26.59 8.32 -21.91
N TYR A 70 -25.60 8.57 -21.05
CA TYR A 70 -24.69 9.68 -21.27
C TYR A 70 -24.03 9.45 -22.63
N PRO A 71 -23.87 10.48 -23.47
CA PRO A 71 -23.09 10.34 -24.69
C PRO A 71 -21.76 9.72 -24.29
N VAL A 72 -21.49 8.54 -24.83
CA VAL A 72 -20.23 7.81 -24.63
C VAL A 72 -19.12 8.82 -24.83
N MET A 73 -18.44 9.20 -23.73
CA MET A 73 -17.36 10.17 -23.80
C MET A 73 -16.43 9.69 -24.91
N SER A 74 -16.21 10.56 -25.90
CA SER A 74 -15.63 10.25 -27.21
C SER A 74 -14.27 9.55 -27.11
N ARG A 75 -13.69 9.14 -28.24
CA ARG A 75 -12.37 8.48 -28.37
C ARG A 75 -11.25 9.03 -27.44
N TRP A 76 -11.35 10.29 -27.01
CA TRP A 76 -10.44 10.96 -26.07
C TRP A 76 -10.52 10.48 -24.62
N SER A 77 -11.64 9.90 -24.18
CA SER A 77 -11.82 9.40 -22.81
C SER A 77 -10.85 8.26 -22.47
N GLY A 78 -10.60 7.38 -23.44
CA GLY A 78 -9.61 6.31 -23.31
C GLY A 78 -8.19 6.85 -23.16
N THR A 79 -7.81 7.85 -23.96
CA THR A 79 -6.48 8.48 -23.89
C THR A 79 -6.27 9.23 -22.59
N ILE A 80 -7.27 9.99 -22.12
CA ILE A 80 -7.22 10.70 -20.84
C ILE A 80 -7.17 9.71 -19.68
N GLY A 81 -7.99 8.65 -19.72
CA GLY A 81 -7.98 7.58 -18.71
C GLY A 81 -6.64 6.87 -18.63
N ALA A 82 -6.04 6.53 -19.77
CA ALA A 82 -4.69 5.95 -19.82
C ALA A 82 -3.63 6.91 -19.26
N GLY A 83 -3.72 8.20 -19.60
CA GLY A 83 -2.85 9.24 -19.05
C GLY A 83 -2.94 9.37 -17.53
N LEU A 84 -4.16 9.37 -16.97
CA LEU A 84 -4.38 9.41 -15.52
C LEU A 84 -3.89 8.15 -14.82
N MET A 85 -4.05 6.98 -15.44
CA MET A 85 -3.48 5.74 -14.91
C MET A 85 -1.95 5.77 -14.90
N GLY A 86 -1.33 6.25 -15.99
CA GLY A 86 0.12 6.44 -16.06
C GLY A 86 0.63 7.41 -14.99
N LEU A 87 -0.07 8.53 -14.81
CA LEU A 87 0.24 9.52 -13.76
C LEU A 87 0.10 8.92 -12.36
N GLN A 88 -0.94 8.14 -12.09
CA GLN A 88 -1.13 7.47 -10.81
C GLN A 88 0.00 6.46 -10.52
N ILE A 89 0.43 5.70 -11.53
CA ILE A 89 1.57 4.78 -11.40
C ILE A 89 2.84 5.56 -11.07
N LEU A 90 3.11 6.66 -11.79
CA LEU A 90 4.26 7.52 -11.54
C LEU A 90 4.24 8.07 -10.11
N ILE A 91 3.11 8.64 -9.66
CA ILE A 91 2.95 9.15 -8.30
C ILE A 91 3.19 8.04 -7.27
N SER A 92 2.63 6.85 -7.50
CA SER A 92 2.78 5.72 -6.59
C SER A 92 4.24 5.27 -6.45
N VAL A 93 4.96 5.19 -7.57
CA VAL A 93 6.40 4.85 -7.59
C VAL A 93 7.23 5.94 -6.92
N THR A 94 6.97 7.22 -7.20
CA THR A 94 7.67 8.35 -6.58
C THR A 94 7.45 8.38 -5.07
N VAL A 95 6.21 8.22 -4.60
CA VAL A 95 5.90 8.18 -3.16
C VAL A 95 6.58 6.98 -2.50
N LEU A 96 6.60 5.81 -3.16
CA LEU A 96 7.29 4.62 -2.67
C LEU A 96 8.79 4.89 -2.51
N PHE A 97 9.43 5.43 -3.55
CA PHE A 97 10.85 5.76 -3.53
C PHE A 97 11.19 6.80 -2.45
N LEU A 98 10.41 7.89 -2.35
CA LEU A 98 10.63 8.93 -1.34
C LEU A 98 10.45 8.41 0.09
N THR A 99 9.44 7.57 0.32
CA THR A 99 9.24 6.93 1.63
C THR A 99 10.43 6.06 2.00
N GLY A 100 10.99 5.32 1.02
CA GLY A 100 12.16 4.48 1.24
C GLY A 100 13.42 5.29 1.54
N LEU A 101 13.65 6.36 0.77
CA LEU A 101 14.77 7.27 0.98
C LEU A 101 14.70 7.95 2.35
N LEU A 102 13.54 8.51 2.71
CA LEU A 102 13.33 9.14 4.00
C LEU A 102 13.47 8.13 5.14
N GLY A 103 12.90 6.94 4.99
CA GLY A 103 13.03 5.85 5.95
C GLY A 103 14.48 5.46 6.20
N PHE A 104 15.29 5.37 5.14
CA PHE A 104 16.72 5.13 5.24
C PHE A 104 17.45 6.26 5.97
N ILE A 105 17.19 7.53 5.63
CA ILE A 105 17.83 8.69 6.28
C ILE A 105 17.53 8.71 7.78
N PHE A 106 16.25 8.55 8.16
CA PHE A 106 15.88 8.50 9.58
C PHE A 106 16.49 7.30 10.30
N ALA A 107 16.51 6.14 9.66
CA ALA A 107 17.09 4.95 10.26
C ALA A 107 18.61 5.10 10.45
N ASP A 108 19.31 5.74 9.49
CA ASP A 108 20.75 6.04 9.60
C ASP A 108 21.03 6.99 10.77
N GLU A 109 20.20 8.02 10.94
CA GLU A 109 20.32 9.00 12.03
C GLU A 109 20.09 8.36 13.40
N ILE A 110 19.07 7.50 13.54
CA ILE A 110 18.80 6.77 14.79
C ILE A 110 20.00 5.88 15.19
N CYS A 111 20.70 5.32 14.20
CA CYS A 111 21.91 4.53 14.44
C CYS A 111 23.14 5.38 14.79
N THR A 112 23.12 6.71 14.61
CA THR A 112 24.27 7.59 14.91
C THR A 112 24.67 7.56 16.38
N ASP A 113 23.70 7.48 17.29
CA ASP A 113 23.98 7.36 18.73
C ASP A 113 24.68 6.04 19.07
N ALA A 114 24.18 4.92 18.52
CA ALA A 114 24.79 3.60 18.70
C ALA A 114 26.21 3.54 18.11
N ARG A 115 26.42 4.18 16.96
CA ARG A 115 27.76 4.34 16.34
C ARG A 115 28.70 5.12 17.25
N ARG A 116 28.21 6.19 17.87
CA ARG A 116 29.01 7.03 18.76
C ARG A 116 29.43 6.29 20.02
N ASP A 117 28.53 5.53 20.63
CA ASP A 117 28.87 4.70 21.80
C ASP A 117 29.88 3.61 21.43
N PHE A 118 29.66 2.92 20.31
CA PHE A 118 30.57 1.87 19.86
C PHE A 118 31.95 2.41 19.50
N SER A 119 32.02 3.55 18.79
CA SER A 119 33.28 4.23 18.47
C SER A 119 34.10 4.56 19.73
N LYS A 120 33.45 5.06 20.80
CA LYS A 120 34.14 5.30 22.09
C LYS A 120 34.69 4.03 22.74
N ARG A 121 34.01 2.89 22.58
CA ARG A 121 34.47 1.60 23.11
C ARG A 121 35.66 1.07 22.32
N ILE A 122 35.63 1.21 21.00
CA ILE A 122 36.77 0.90 20.13
C ILE A 122 37.96 1.77 20.54
N GLU A 123 37.76 3.08 20.71
CA GLU A 123 38.79 4.02 21.14
C GLU A 123 39.38 3.63 22.50
N ALA A 124 38.53 3.26 23.48
CA ALA A 124 38.98 2.82 24.80
C ALA A 124 39.84 1.54 24.73
N LYS A 125 39.41 0.54 23.95
CA LYS A 125 40.19 -0.69 23.72
C LYS A 125 41.51 -0.39 23.00
N TRP A 126 41.49 0.49 22.00
CA TRP A 126 42.68 0.90 21.27
C TRP A 126 43.70 1.61 22.17
N LYS A 127 43.24 2.53 23.02
CA LYS A 127 44.12 3.19 24.01
C LYS A 127 44.74 2.20 24.98
N ALA A 128 43.99 1.18 25.40
CA ALA A 128 44.46 0.15 26.33
C ALA A 128 45.37 -0.93 25.70
N SER A 129 45.48 -1.01 24.38
CA SER A 129 46.31 -2.02 23.71
C SER A 129 47.81 -1.86 24.01
N GLU A 130 48.62 -2.90 23.83
CA GLU A 130 50.08 -2.80 24.02
C GLU A 130 50.83 -2.46 22.73
N VAL A 131 50.11 -2.07 21.67
CA VAL A 131 50.71 -1.80 20.36
C VAL A 131 51.70 -0.63 20.45
N PRO A 132 52.98 -0.82 20.08
CA PRO A 132 53.99 0.23 20.12
C PRO A 132 53.72 1.34 19.11
N GLY A 133 53.90 2.61 19.52
CA GLY A 133 53.80 3.77 18.64
C GLY A 133 52.83 4.85 19.14
N GLU A 134 52.77 5.97 18.42
CA GLU A 134 51.80 7.03 18.68
C GLU A 134 50.40 6.55 18.27
N LYS A 135 49.48 6.52 19.24
CA LYS A 135 48.12 6.05 19.01
C LYS A 135 47.23 7.20 18.59
N SER A 136 46.84 7.20 17.31
CA SER A 136 45.77 8.08 16.84
C SER A 136 44.44 7.66 17.47
N THR A 137 43.69 8.64 17.97
CA THR A 137 42.33 8.46 18.49
C THR A 137 41.31 8.26 17.36
N TRP A 138 41.64 8.77 16.17
CA TRP A 138 40.73 8.86 15.04
C TRP A 138 40.91 7.74 14.04
N GLU A 139 42.12 7.20 13.93
CA GLU A 139 42.50 6.18 12.97
C GLU A 139 43.18 5.00 13.66
N ILE A 140 42.80 3.79 13.25
CA ILE A 140 43.32 2.54 13.79
C ILE A 140 43.88 1.70 12.63
N PRO A 141 45.01 1.00 12.82
CA PRO A 141 45.50 0.05 11.84
C PRO A 141 44.47 -1.06 11.57
N ARG A 142 44.17 -1.33 10.30
CA ARG A 142 43.20 -2.37 9.92
C ARG A 142 43.57 -3.74 10.50
N SER A 143 44.87 -4.09 10.49
CA SER A 143 45.35 -5.37 11.02
C SER A 143 45.00 -5.58 12.50
N TRP A 144 45.03 -4.52 13.33
CA TRP A 144 44.62 -4.61 14.73
C TRP A 144 43.12 -4.83 14.85
N TRP A 145 42.32 -4.16 14.02
CA TRP A 145 40.88 -4.36 14.00
C TRP A 145 40.51 -5.77 13.54
N ASP A 146 41.20 -6.32 12.55
CA ASP A 146 40.95 -7.68 12.07
C ASP A 146 41.23 -8.74 13.16
N GLU A 147 42.15 -8.46 14.10
CA GLU A 147 42.45 -9.35 15.23
C GLU A 147 41.45 -9.22 16.39
N VAL A 148 41.00 -8.02 16.71
CA VAL A 148 40.23 -7.71 17.95
C VAL A 148 38.75 -7.39 17.69
N GLY A 149 38.39 -7.16 16.42
CA GLY A 149 37.12 -6.61 15.99
C GLY A 149 35.94 -7.56 16.24
N ASP A 150 36.09 -8.85 15.97
CA ASP A 150 35.04 -9.85 16.17
C ASP A 150 34.64 -9.98 17.65
N GLU A 151 35.63 -10.08 18.55
CA GLU A 151 35.40 -10.13 19.99
C GLU A 151 34.73 -8.83 20.48
N THR A 152 35.18 -7.69 19.98
CA THR A 152 34.63 -6.38 20.39
C THR A 152 33.20 -6.18 19.89
N THR A 153 32.91 -6.63 18.68
CA THR A 153 31.58 -6.58 18.07
C THR A 153 30.61 -7.52 18.78
N THR A 154 31.01 -8.76 19.02
CA THR A 154 30.19 -9.75 19.74
C THR A 154 29.92 -9.31 21.18
N ALA A 155 30.91 -8.74 21.88
CA ALA A 155 30.73 -8.19 23.23
C ALA A 155 29.78 -6.98 23.26
N MET A 156 29.75 -6.15 22.21
CA MET A 156 28.77 -5.06 22.08
C MET A 156 27.35 -5.62 21.87
N LEU A 157 27.18 -6.54 20.92
CA LEU A 157 25.89 -7.12 20.58
C LEU A 157 25.29 -7.98 21.71
N ALA A 158 26.14 -8.54 22.58
CA ALA A 158 25.72 -9.28 23.77
C ALA A 158 25.15 -8.37 24.87
N GLN A 159 25.38 -7.05 24.82
CA GLN A 159 24.80 -6.14 25.81
C GLN A 159 23.28 -6.01 25.59
N PRO A 160 22.48 -5.89 26.66
CA PRO A 160 21.02 -5.82 26.56
C PRO A 160 20.52 -4.64 25.72
N ASP A 161 21.35 -3.62 25.57
CA ASP A 161 21.07 -2.44 24.77
C ASP A 161 21.65 -2.51 23.36
N ALA A 162 22.60 -3.40 23.08
CA ALA A 162 23.29 -3.50 21.80
C ALA A 162 23.74 -2.12 21.25
N GLY A 163 24.10 -1.19 22.13
CA GLY A 163 24.43 0.20 21.79
C GLY A 163 23.26 1.16 21.60
N PHE A 164 22.00 0.71 21.63
CA PHE A 164 20.83 1.59 21.64
C PHE A 164 20.59 2.22 23.02
N GLY A 165 20.96 3.49 23.13
CA GLY A 165 20.56 4.35 24.23
C GLY A 165 19.04 4.52 24.34
N LEU A 166 18.57 5.06 25.47
CA LEU A 166 17.14 5.29 25.72
C LEU A 166 16.49 6.15 24.62
N VAL A 167 17.19 7.19 24.15
CA VAL A 167 16.72 8.12 23.11
C VAL A 167 16.47 7.37 21.80
N SER A 168 17.46 6.62 21.30
CA SER A 168 17.33 5.86 20.06
C SER A 168 16.19 4.83 20.12
N ARG A 169 15.95 4.21 21.28
CA ARG A 169 14.78 3.30 21.45
C ARG A 169 13.45 4.04 21.32
N ILE A 170 13.34 5.22 21.92
CA ILE A 170 12.16 6.08 21.80
C ILE A 170 11.98 6.50 20.33
N GLU A 171 13.06 6.82 19.62
CA GLU A 171 13.02 7.16 18.20
C GLU A 171 12.61 5.98 17.32
N VAL A 172 13.07 4.75 17.59
CA VAL A 172 12.62 3.55 16.89
C VAL A 172 11.11 3.33 17.08
N VAL A 173 10.62 3.50 18.31
CA VAL A 173 9.17 3.42 18.59
C VAL A 173 8.43 4.56 17.88
N GLY A 174 8.99 5.77 17.90
CA GLY A 174 8.47 6.93 17.17
C GLY A 174 8.36 6.66 15.67
N LEU A 175 9.38 6.04 15.07
CA LEU A 175 9.42 5.68 13.66
C LEU A 175 8.34 4.64 13.31
N LEU A 176 8.13 3.64 14.17
CA LEU A 176 7.03 2.68 14.04
C LEU A 176 5.67 3.39 14.10
N VAL A 177 5.49 4.31 15.05
CA VAL A 177 4.24 5.08 15.22
C VAL A 177 3.98 6.00 14.02
N ILE A 178 5.01 6.66 13.48
CA ILE A 178 4.94 7.52 12.29
C ILE A 178 4.71 6.69 11.01
N GLY A 179 5.20 5.45 10.96
CA GLY A 179 4.95 4.52 9.87
C GLY A 179 3.46 4.24 9.68
N VAL A 180 2.66 4.20 10.76
CA VAL A 180 1.22 3.92 10.70
C VAL A 180 0.44 4.93 9.85
N PRO A 181 0.46 6.25 10.10
CA PRO A 181 -0.27 7.21 9.27
C PRO A 181 0.24 7.24 7.82
N ILE A 182 1.54 7.02 7.57
CA ILE A 182 2.07 6.89 6.21
C ILE A 182 1.47 5.66 5.51
N GLY A 183 1.39 4.52 6.21
CA GLY A 183 0.76 3.31 5.71
C GLY A 183 -0.74 3.51 5.42
N VAL A 184 -1.44 4.31 6.23
CA VAL A 184 -2.84 4.69 5.96
C VAL A 184 -2.94 5.45 4.63
N VAL A 185 -2.05 6.40 4.37
CA VAL A 185 -1.99 7.13 3.09
C VAL A 185 -1.72 6.16 1.93
N TRP A 186 -0.77 5.24 2.10
CA TRP A 186 -0.48 4.20 1.10
C TRP A 186 -1.69 3.33 0.78
N SER A 187 -2.48 2.96 1.79
CA SER A 187 -3.72 2.22 1.57
C SER A 187 -4.70 2.95 0.64
N GLY A 188 -4.71 4.28 0.65
CA GLY A 188 -5.52 5.10 -0.24
C GLY A 188 -4.94 5.17 -1.65
N ILE A 189 -3.64 5.41 -1.77
CA ILE A 189 -2.93 5.46 -3.07
C ILE A 189 -3.05 4.12 -3.82
N PHE A 190 -2.94 3.00 -3.09
CA PHE A 190 -3.08 1.64 -3.62
C PHE A 190 -4.49 1.07 -3.51
N ALA A 191 -5.52 1.92 -3.49
CA ALA A 191 -6.91 1.46 -3.39
C ALA A 191 -7.32 0.51 -4.52
N GLY A 192 -6.67 0.56 -5.70
CA GLY A 192 -6.90 -0.38 -6.81
C GLY A 192 -6.29 -1.79 -6.62
N VAL A 193 -5.41 -1.98 -5.63
CA VAL A 193 -4.73 -3.25 -5.36
C VAL A 193 -5.58 -4.08 -4.40
N PRO A 194 -5.77 -5.41 -4.59
CA PRO A 194 -6.51 -6.22 -3.62
C PRO A 194 -5.77 -6.27 -2.28
N ARG A 195 -6.52 -6.29 -1.17
CA ARG A 195 -5.96 -6.23 0.19
C ARG A 195 -4.84 -7.25 0.45
N ARG A 196 -4.98 -8.47 -0.12
CA ARG A 196 -3.98 -9.55 -0.03
C ARG A 196 -2.60 -9.24 -0.64
N ARG A 197 -2.47 -8.15 -1.41
CA ARG A 197 -1.23 -7.72 -2.07
C ARG A 197 -0.68 -6.39 -1.52
N LEU A 198 -1.33 -5.78 -0.53
CA LEU A 198 -0.90 -4.49 0.04
C LEU A 198 0.38 -4.57 0.89
N TRP A 199 0.80 -5.78 1.27
CA TRP A 199 2.07 -6.01 1.97
C TRP A 199 3.28 -6.04 1.02
N ILE A 200 3.05 -6.12 -0.29
CA ILE A 200 4.13 -6.20 -1.27
C ILE A 200 4.91 -4.87 -1.33
N PRO A 201 4.27 -3.68 -1.40
CA PRO A 201 5.01 -2.42 -1.52
C PRO A 201 5.98 -2.12 -0.35
N PRO A 202 5.59 -2.25 0.94
CA PRO A 202 6.53 -2.02 2.04
C PRO A 202 7.66 -3.05 2.06
N LEU A 203 7.37 -4.30 1.70
CA LEU A 203 8.39 -5.34 1.56
C LEU A 203 9.38 -5.03 0.42
N ILE A 204 8.91 -4.56 -0.74
CA ILE A 204 9.78 -4.12 -1.83
C ILE A 204 10.71 -3.01 -1.37
N LEU A 205 10.20 -2.04 -0.61
CA LEU A 205 10.98 -0.94 -0.07
C LEU A 205 12.09 -1.44 0.86
N TRP A 206 11.78 -2.41 1.72
CA TRP A 206 12.77 -3.10 2.55
C TRP A 206 13.82 -3.86 1.71
N CYS A 207 13.38 -4.62 0.70
CA CYS A 207 14.26 -5.35 -0.21
C CYS A 207 15.15 -4.45 -1.08
N ILE A 208 14.76 -3.20 -1.36
CA ILE A 208 15.60 -2.21 -2.07
C ILE A 208 16.57 -1.54 -1.10
N ALA A 209 16.14 -1.24 0.12
CA ALA A 209 16.99 -0.60 1.12
C ALA A 209 18.14 -1.52 1.56
N MET A 210 17.90 -2.83 1.73
CA MET A 210 18.91 -3.78 2.21
C MET A 210 20.18 -3.88 1.32
N PRO A 211 20.09 -4.03 -0.02
CA PRO A 211 21.25 -3.97 -0.89
C PRO A 211 21.97 -2.62 -0.83
N TRP A 212 21.22 -1.51 -0.75
CA TRP A 212 21.82 -0.18 -0.64
C TRP A 212 22.63 -0.03 0.65
N MET A 213 22.14 -0.59 1.76
CA MET A 213 22.90 -0.65 3.02
C MET A 213 24.20 -1.44 2.87
N TRP A 214 24.15 -2.58 2.19
CA TRP A 214 25.33 -3.40 1.96
C TRP A 214 26.36 -2.69 1.08
N LEU A 215 25.91 -1.98 0.04
CA LEU A 215 26.75 -1.12 -0.80
C LEU A 215 27.36 0.05 -0.01
N ALA A 216 26.59 0.69 0.85
CA ALA A 216 27.06 1.80 1.69
C ALA A 216 28.03 1.36 2.80
N GLY A 217 28.01 0.07 3.17
CA GLY A 217 28.89 -0.54 4.16
C GLY A 217 30.09 -1.29 3.56
N LEU A 218 30.38 -1.11 2.26
CA LEU A 218 31.54 -1.76 1.66
C LEU A 218 32.84 -1.29 2.32
N PRO A 219 33.73 -2.21 2.69
CA PRO A 219 34.96 -1.88 3.39
C PRO A 219 35.83 -0.98 2.52
N GLN A 220 36.22 0.18 3.05
CA GLN A 220 37.12 1.09 2.33
C GLN A 220 38.52 0.47 2.23
N SER A 221 39.19 0.51 1.09
CA SER A 221 40.58 0.03 0.98
C SER A 221 41.55 0.97 1.70
N GLY A 222 42.37 0.47 2.62
CA GLY A 222 43.36 1.27 3.35
C GLY A 222 44.10 0.47 4.42
N THR A 223 45.27 0.96 4.84
CA THR A 223 46.05 0.40 5.96
C THR A 223 45.56 0.92 7.31
N THR A 224 45.01 2.13 7.35
CA THR A 224 44.33 2.72 8.50
C THR A 224 42.85 2.91 8.19
N ILE A 225 42.02 2.79 9.22
CA ILE A 225 40.57 2.99 9.13
C ILE A 225 40.13 3.94 10.25
N PRO A 226 39.31 4.95 9.95
CA PRO A 226 38.67 5.75 10.97
C PRO A 226 37.76 4.95 11.90
N THR A 227 37.83 5.21 13.21
CA THR A 227 37.02 4.50 14.22
C THR A 227 35.51 4.61 13.98
N TYR A 228 35.04 5.77 13.50
CA TYR A 228 33.65 5.99 13.17
C TYR A 228 33.19 5.19 11.95
N LEU A 229 34.08 4.90 10.99
CA LEU A 229 33.76 4.07 9.82
C LEU A 229 33.61 2.61 10.23
N ILE A 230 34.52 2.09 11.05
CA ILE A 230 34.41 0.75 11.64
C ILE A 230 33.06 0.63 12.37
N ALA A 231 32.75 1.59 13.23
CA ALA A 231 31.50 1.58 13.99
C ALA A 231 30.28 1.63 13.06
N ARG A 232 30.35 2.43 11.98
CA ARG A 232 29.29 2.50 10.97
C ARG A 232 29.12 1.18 10.23
N GLU A 233 30.18 0.53 9.76
CA GLU A 233 30.10 -0.74 9.02
C GLU A 233 29.37 -1.81 9.86
N VAL A 234 29.80 -2.00 11.11
CA VAL A 234 29.20 -2.98 12.02
C VAL A 234 27.75 -2.65 12.38
N THR A 235 27.49 -1.42 12.82
CA THR A 235 26.13 -1.02 13.24
C THR A 235 25.14 -0.93 12.07
N THR A 236 25.60 -0.57 10.87
CA THR A 236 24.73 -0.48 9.69
C THR A 236 24.23 -1.86 9.29
N ILE A 237 25.06 -2.91 9.37
CA ILE A 237 24.60 -4.26 9.00
C ILE A 237 23.58 -4.79 10.01
N HIS A 238 23.83 -4.60 11.31
CA HIS A 238 23.04 -5.25 12.37
C HIS A 238 21.86 -4.42 12.88
N LEU A 239 22.04 -3.11 13.08
CA LEU A 239 21.05 -2.26 13.75
C LEU A 239 20.11 -1.58 12.75
N LEU A 240 20.64 -1.08 11.63
CA LEU A 240 19.84 -0.36 10.63
C LEU A 240 18.73 -1.25 10.04
N SER A 241 19.01 -2.54 9.87
CA SER A 241 18.01 -3.52 9.38
C SER A 241 16.84 -3.69 10.36
N ILE A 242 17.11 -3.64 11.67
CA ILE A 242 16.10 -3.67 12.74
C ILE A 242 15.27 -2.39 12.73
N VAL A 243 15.91 -1.23 12.61
CA VAL A 243 15.19 0.08 12.57
C VAL A 243 14.30 0.17 11.34
N LEU A 244 14.80 -0.25 10.16
CA LEU A 244 14.00 -0.31 8.94
C LEU A 244 12.85 -1.33 9.05
N LEU A 245 13.09 -2.48 9.70
CA LEU A 245 12.03 -3.45 9.94
C LEU A 245 10.91 -2.86 10.81
N ALA A 246 11.25 -2.06 11.84
CA ALA A 246 10.26 -1.37 12.66
C ALA A 246 9.40 -0.39 11.85
N LEU A 247 10.01 0.36 10.92
CA LEU A 247 9.28 1.23 9.99
C LEU A 247 8.36 0.42 9.08
N VAL A 248 8.85 -0.70 8.52
CA VAL A 248 8.05 -1.60 7.65
C VAL A 248 6.85 -2.15 8.41
N ILE A 249 7.05 -2.61 9.65
CA ILE A 249 5.95 -3.07 10.52
C ILE A 249 4.93 -1.95 10.73
N GLY A 250 5.37 -0.73 11.02
CA GLY A 250 4.49 0.44 11.14
C GLY A 250 3.68 0.70 9.86
N LEU A 251 4.35 0.66 8.71
CA LEU A 251 3.71 0.81 7.39
C LEU A 251 2.67 -0.29 7.15
N GLU A 252 2.99 -1.55 7.44
CA GLU A 252 2.07 -2.69 7.27
C GLU A 252 0.83 -2.58 8.17
N ILE A 253 1.01 -2.15 9.42
CA ILE A 253 -0.11 -1.86 10.31
C ILE A 253 -0.98 -0.76 9.68
N GLY A 254 -0.35 0.32 9.23
CA GLY A 254 -1.02 1.43 8.57
C GLY A 254 -1.78 1.03 7.30
N THR A 255 -1.19 0.22 6.42
CA THR A 255 -1.83 -0.22 5.17
C THR A 255 -3.01 -1.15 5.46
N PHE A 256 -2.89 -2.01 6.48
CA PHE A 256 -3.95 -2.94 6.86
C PHE A 256 -5.17 -2.24 7.48
N PHE A 257 -4.94 -1.24 8.33
CA PHE A 257 -6.00 -0.45 8.97
C PHE A 257 -6.41 0.79 8.16
N GLY A 258 -5.67 1.13 7.11
CA GLY A 258 -5.90 2.35 6.32
C GLY A 258 -7.26 2.37 5.63
N ARG A 259 -7.68 1.28 4.97
CA ARG A 259 -8.99 1.20 4.30
C ARG A 259 -10.17 1.48 5.22
N PRO A 260 -10.33 0.81 6.37
CA PRO A 260 -11.45 1.10 7.27
C PRO A 260 -11.38 2.53 7.83
N ILE A 261 -10.18 3.07 8.10
CA ILE A 261 -10.00 4.46 8.55
C ILE A 261 -10.46 5.44 7.46
N ILE A 262 -9.99 5.27 6.22
CA ILE A 262 -10.37 6.11 5.08
C ILE A 262 -11.87 6.05 4.84
N ARG A 263 -12.50 4.87 4.95
CA ARG A 263 -13.96 4.72 4.81
C ARG A 263 -14.73 5.50 5.88
N ARG A 264 -14.31 5.40 7.15
CA ARG A 264 -14.93 6.16 8.24
C ARG A 264 -14.75 7.66 8.04
N LEU A 265 -13.54 8.10 7.71
CA LEU A 265 -13.25 9.51 7.45
C LEU A 265 -14.05 10.05 6.26
N ALA A 266 -14.15 9.29 5.17
CA ALA A 266 -14.97 9.66 4.02
C ALA A 266 -16.45 9.80 4.40
N GLY A 267 -16.98 8.88 5.21
CA GLY A 267 -18.37 8.95 5.69
C GLY A 267 -18.63 10.13 6.64
N THR A 268 -17.64 10.58 7.40
CA THR A 268 -17.79 11.72 8.32
C THR A 268 -17.53 13.07 7.66
N LEU A 269 -16.61 13.15 6.69
CA LEU A 269 -16.14 14.40 6.09
C LEU A 269 -16.88 14.77 4.81
N LEU A 270 -17.34 13.77 4.04
CA LEU A 270 -17.99 14.02 2.76
C LEU A 270 -19.51 13.95 2.90
N PRO A 271 -20.25 14.90 2.32
CA PRO A 271 -21.70 14.77 2.21
C PRO A 271 -22.06 13.54 1.35
N PRO A 272 -23.18 12.87 1.64
CA PRO A 272 -23.56 11.60 1.00
C PRO A 272 -23.58 11.67 -0.54
N ASP A 273 -23.92 12.83 -1.10
CA ASP A 273 -23.96 13.07 -2.55
C ASP A 273 -22.58 12.94 -3.23
N ARG A 274 -21.48 13.13 -2.47
CA ARG A 274 -20.10 13.00 -2.97
C ARG A 274 -19.45 11.67 -2.62
N ALA A 275 -20.07 10.84 -1.79
CA ALA A 275 -19.55 9.51 -1.43
C ALA A 275 -19.41 8.59 -2.65
N GLY A 276 -20.23 8.82 -3.69
CA GLY A 276 -20.16 8.15 -4.99
C GLY A 276 -18.76 8.15 -5.63
N ALA A 277 -18.00 9.25 -5.46
CA ALA A 277 -16.67 9.42 -6.05
C ALA A 277 -15.62 8.46 -5.45
N ILE A 278 -15.86 7.95 -4.24
CA ILE A 278 -14.92 7.08 -3.54
C ILE A 278 -15.34 5.60 -3.63
N THR A 279 -16.52 5.30 -4.22
CA THR A 279 -17.13 3.95 -4.27
C THR A 279 -16.18 2.84 -4.74
N PHE A 280 -15.16 3.19 -5.52
CA PHE A 280 -14.11 2.26 -5.95
C PHE A 280 -13.35 1.60 -4.77
N ILE A 281 -13.15 2.30 -3.64
CA ILE A 281 -12.48 1.77 -2.44
C ILE A 281 -13.30 0.63 -1.79
N TRP A 282 -14.62 0.67 -1.95
CA TRP A 282 -15.51 -0.40 -1.46
C TRP A 282 -15.46 -1.60 -2.42
N ARG A 283 -15.56 -1.36 -3.73
CA ARG A 283 -15.56 -2.41 -4.76
C ARG A 283 -14.31 -3.28 -4.82
N VAL A 284 -13.13 -2.75 -4.49
CA VAL A 284 -11.88 -3.53 -4.57
C VAL A 284 -11.77 -4.57 -3.45
N ASP A 285 -12.41 -4.35 -2.30
CA ASP A 285 -12.40 -5.31 -1.19
C ASP A 285 -13.51 -6.36 -1.28
N ASP A 286 -14.63 -6.04 -1.96
CA ASP A 286 -15.79 -6.94 -2.08
C ASP A 286 -15.66 -8.01 -3.18
N ARG A 287 -14.61 -7.93 -4.03
CA ARG A 287 -14.26 -9.02 -4.95
C ARG A 287 -13.61 -10.18 -4.17
N ARG A 288 -14.41 -10.91 -3.41
CA ARG A 288 -14.07 -12.24 -2.90
C ARG A 288 -14.36 -13.29 -3.96
#